data_AF-A0AAW7E8X6-F1
#
_entry.id   AF-A0AAW7E8X6-F1
#
_cell.length_a   1.000
_cell.length_b   1.000
_cell.length_c   1.000
_cell.angle_alpha   90.00
_cell.angle_beta   90.00
_cell.angle_gamma   90.00
#
_symmetry.space_group_name_H-M   'P 1'
#
loop_
_entity.id
_entity.type
_entity.pdbx_description
1 polymer ?
#
loop_
_entity_poly.entity_id
_entity_poly.type
_entity_poly.pdbx_seq_one_letter_code
_entity_poly.pdbx_strand_id
1 'polypeptide(L)'
;MDLVEIKKLADAFKAEDEVALSNQVFKLKKQNVGLLGLIYFVQVNQKLSLSEARTKTLNFSFWHVEELLKIEESHQIMKSDFIEKDEFD
;
A
#
# COMPACT_ATOMS: atom_id res chain seq x y z
N MET A 1 2.79 3.29 14.04
CA MET A 1 2.78 4.58 13.33
C MET A 1 1.37 4.82 12.85
N ASP A 2 0.79 5.97 13.17
CA ASP A 2 -0.55 6.34 12.73
C ASP A 2 -0.54 7.04 11.36
N LEU A 3 -1.73 7.31 10.80
CA LEU A 3 -1.85 7.98 9.49
C LEU A 3 -1.34 9.41 9.50
N VAL A 4 -1.43 10.13 10.62
CA VAL A 4 -0.97 11.53 10.72
C VAL A 4 0.55 11.58 10.63
N GLU A 5 1.24 10.67 11.30
CA GLU A 5 2.69 10.50 11.22
C GLU A 5 3.12 10.12 9.80
N ILE A 6 2.43 9.16 9.17
CA ILE A 6 2.73 8.74 7.79
C ILE A 6 2.56 9.90 6.82
N LYS A 7 1.50 10.70 6.95
CA LYS A 7 1.28 11.88 6.11
C LYS A 7 2.42 12.89 6.26
N LYS A 8 2.82 13.20 7.50
CA LYS A 8 3.94 14.12 7.76
C LYS A 8 5.23 13.62 7.12
N LEU A 9 5.52 12.32 7.22
CA LEU A 9 6.69 11.71 6.58
C LEU A 9 6.60 11.79 5.06
N ALA A 10 5.43 11.52 4.48
CA ALA A 10 5.21 11.58 3.04
C ALA A 10 5.32 13.01 2.49
N ASP A 11 4.89 14.02 3.25
CA ASP A 11 5.02 15.44 2.90
C ASP A 11 6.47 15.95 3.02
N ALA A 12 7.22 15.43 4.00
CA ALA A 12 8.59 15.84 4.29
C ALA A 12 9.63 15.16 3.37
N PHE A 13 9.45 13.89 3.07
CA PHE A 13 10.32 13.14 2.16
C PHE A 13 9.86 13.37 0.72
N LYS A 14 10.73 13.86 -0.17
CA LYS A 14 10.40 13.96 -1.60
C LYS A 14 11.17 12.90 -2.35
N ALA A 15 10.48 11.85 -2.80
CA ALA A 15 11.11 10.84 -3.63
C ALA A 15 11.39 11.43 -5.02
N GLU A 16 12.66 11.56 -5.38
CA GLU A 16 13.10 12.11 -6.67
C GLU A 16 12.97 11.09 -7.80
N ASP A 17 13.04 9.80 -7.45
CA ASP A 17 12.89 8.67 -8.36
C ASP A 17 12.19 7.48 -7.68
N GLU A 18 11.94 6.45 -8.49
CA GLU A 18 11.26 5.23 -8.05
C GLU A 18 12.10 4.39 -7.07
N VAL A 19 13.42 4.43 -7.17
CA VAL A 19 14.33 3.69 -6.30
C VAL A 19 14.32 4.30 -4.89
N ALA A 20 14.38 5.63 -4.79
CA ALA A 20 14.27 6.38 -3.55
C ALA A 20 12.91 6.13 -2.87
N LEU A 21 11.82 6.14 -3.64
CA LEU A 21 10.49 5.82 -3.14
C LEU A 21 10.43 4.39 -2.59
N SER A 22 10.86 3.41 -3.37
CA SER A 22 10.87 1.99 -3.01
C SER A 22 11.69 1.74 -1.73
N ASN A 23 12.89 2.32 -1.65
CA ASN A 23 13.75 2.22 -0.47
C ASN A 23 13.10 2.80 0.78
N GLN A 24 12.40 3.93 0.66
CA GLN A 24 11.72 4.54 1.80
C GLN A 24 10.51 3.70 2.26
N VAL A 25 9.73 3.17 1.32
CA VAL A 25 8.61 2.27 1.63
C VAL A 25 9.12 0.98 2.29
N PHE A 26 10.25 0.44 1.82
CA PHE A 26 10.89 -0.72 2.45
C PHE A 26 11.32 -0.45 3.90
N LYS A 27 11.88 0.74 4.18
CA LYS A 27 12.20 1.14 5.56
C LYS A 27 10.96 1.18 6.45
N LEU A 28 9.86 1.74 5.96
CA LEU A 28 8.58 1.77 6.68
C LEU A 28 8.04 0.35 6.91
N LYS A 29 8.14 -0.55 5.92
CA LYS A 29 7.81 -1.98 6.08
C LYS A 29 8.63 -2.62 7.19
N LYS A 30 9.94 -2.36 7.25
CA LYS A 30 10.83 -2.85 8.32
C LYS A 30 10.50 -2.28 9.71
N GLN A 31 9.82 -1.13 9.76
CA GLN A 31 9.29 -0.53 10.99
C GLN A 31 7.88 -1.04 11.35
N ASN A 32 7.43 -2.14 10.73
CA ASN A 32 6.11 -2.73 10.92
C ASN A 32 4.94 -1.81 10.53
N VAL A 33 5.15 -0.87 9.60
CA VAL A 33 4.03 -0.14 8.98
C VAL A 33 3.26 -1.12 8.10
N GLY A 34 1.97 -1.30 8.40
CA GLY A 34 1.09 -2.20 7.64
C GLY A 34 0.83 -1.73 6.21
N LEU A 35 0.36 -2.62 5.35
CA LEU A 35 0.16 -2.38 3.92
C LEU A 35 -0.65 -1.11 3.62
N LEU A 36 -1.75 -0.86 4.34
CA LEU A 36 -2.56 0.34 4.14
C LEU A 36 -1.78 1.63 4.43
N GLY A 37 -0.90 1.60 5.44
CA GLY A 37 -0.01 2.71 5.76
C GLY A 37 1.04 2.93 4.67
N LEU A 38 1.59 1.86 4.09
CA LEU A 38 2.53 1.94 2.97
C LEU A 38 1.86 2.51 1.71
N ILE A 39 0.64 2.05 1.39
CA ILE A 39 -0.15 2.58 0.28
C ILE A 39 -0.45 4.05 0.50
N TYR A 40 -0.87 4.44 1.70
CA TYR A 40 -1.17 5.82 2.04
C TYR A 40 0.06 6.72 1.94
N PHE A 41 1.24 6.24 2.37
CA PHE A 41 2.49 6.95 2.18
C PHE A 41 2.76 7.24 0.70
N VAL A 42 2.69 6.22 -0.15
CA VAL A 42 2.92 6.37 -1.60
C VAL A 42 1.89 7.30 -2.23
N GLN A 43 0.63 7.18 -1.83
CA GLN A 43 -0.47 8.02 -2.31
C GLN A 43 -0.20 9.50 -2.06
N VAL A 44 0.13 9.86 -0.81
CA VAL A 44 0.41 11.24 -0.42
C VAL A 44 1.69 11.75 -1.09
N ASN A 45 2.76 10.95 -1.04
CA ASN A 45 4.07 11.34 -1.55
C ASN A 45 4.07 11.63 -3.06
N GLN A 46 3.35 10.80 -3.82
CA GLN A 46 3.33 10.85 -5.28
C GLN A 46 2.07 11.53 -5.83
N LYS A 47 1.16 11.98 -4.95
CA LYS A 47 -0.13 12.60 -5.29
C LYS A 47 -0.96 11.74 -6.26
N LEU A 48 -0.99 10.44 -5.98
CA LEU A 48 -1.70 9.45 -6.80
C LEU A 48 -3.12 9.21 -6.29
N SER A 49 -3.97 8.65 -7.13
CA SER A 49 -5.20 8.02 -6.66
C SER A 49 -4.90 6.81 -5.78
N LEU A 50 -5.88 6.36 -5.00
CA LEU A 50 -5.73 5.17 -4.15
C LEU A 50 -5.40 3.91 -4.98
N SER A 51 -6.03 3.75 -6.13
CA SER A 51 -5.82 2.61 -7.02
C SER A 51 -4.39 2.59 -7.58
N GLU A 52 -3.91 3.74 -8.07
CA GLU A 52 -2.54 3.87 -8.56
C GLU A 52 -1.50 3.66 -7.44
N ALA A 53 -1.74 4.22 -6.26
CA ALA A 53 -0.86 4.05 -5.11
C ALA A 53 -0.78 2.58 -4.67
N ARG A 54 -1.92 1.86 -4.66
CA ARG A 54 -1.96 0.42 -4.37
C ARG A 54 -1.13 -0.35 -5.38
N THR A 55 -1.41 -0.18 -6.68
CA THR A 55 -0.70 -0.88 -7.75
C THR A 55 0.80 -0.62 -7.69
N LYS A 56 1.21 0.65 -7.54
CA LYS A 56 2.62 1.03 -7.42
C LYS A 56 3.28 0.40 -6.20
N THR A 57 2.60 0.41 -5.05
CA THR A 57 3.11 -0.18 -3.81
C THR A 57 3.32 -1.68 -3.93
N LEU A 58 2.39 -2.40 -4.56
CA LEU A 58 2.48 -3.86 -4.73
C LEU A 58 3.49 -4.28 -5.79
N ASN A 59 3.83 -3.40 -6.74
CA ASN A 59 4.82 -3.67 -7.79
C ASN A 59 6.28 -3.50 -7.35
N PHE A 60 6.53 -3.04 -6.11
CA PHE A 60 7.91 -2.95 -5.63
C PHE A 60 8.57 -4.33 -5.49
N SER A 61 9.83 -4.45 -5.91
CA SER A 61 10.56 -5.72 -5.96
C SER A 61 10.92 -6.32 -4.60
N PHE A 62 10.73 -5.60 -3.49
CA PHE A 62 11.07 -6.08 -2.14
C PHE A 62 10.00 -6.98 -1.52
N TRP A 63 8.85 -7.16 -2.17
CA TRP A 63 7.83 -8.09 -1.71
C TRP A 63 8.23 -9.53 -1.98
N HIS A 64 8.02 -10.41 -1.00
CA HIS A 64 8.06 -11.84 -1.26
C HIS A 64 6.79 -12.28 -1.98
N VAL A 65 6.91 -13.25 -2.90
CA VAL A 65 5.77 -13.78 -3.68
C VAL A 65 4.65 -14.26 -2.74
N GLU A 66 5.00 -14.93 -1.64
CA GLU A 66 4.04 -15.39 -0.64
C GLU A 66 3.28 -14.24 0.06
N GLU A 67 3.90 -13.08 0.26
CA GLU A 67 3.23 -11.91 0.83
C GLU A 67 2.19 -11.37 -0.15
N LEU A 68 2.54 -11.29 -1.45
CA LEU A 68 1.63 -10.84 -2.49
C LEU A 68 0.43 -11.77 -2.66
N LEU A 69 0.67 -13.09 -2.62
CA LEU A 69 -0.40 -14.09 -2.69
C LEU A 69 -1.40 -13.93 -1.54
N LYS A 70 -0.92 -13.78 -0.30
CA LYS A 70 -1.80 -13.57 0.87
C LYS A 70 -2.64 -12.29 0.76
N ILE A 71 -2.05 -11.23 0.22
CA ILE A 71 -2.77 -9.96 -0.01
C ILE A 71 -3.87 -10.17 -1.05
N GLU A 72 -3.59 -10.89 -2.13
CA GLU A 72 -4.57 -11.15 -3.17
C GLU A 72 -5.67 -12.09 -2.69
N GLU A 73 -5.34 -13.17 -1.97
CA GLU A 73 -6.32 -14.06 -1.33
C GLU A 73 -7.27 -13.27 -0.41
N SER A 74 -6.71 -12.43 0.46
CA SER A 74 -7.51 -11.60 1.37
C SER A 74 -8.43 -10.64 0.60
N HIS A 75 -7.95 -10.08 -0.51
CA HIS A 75 -8.73 -9.21 -1.38
C HIS A 75 -9.85 -9.96 -2.12
N GLN A 76 -9.61 -11.20 -2.56
CA GLN A 76 -10.61 -12.03 -3.21
C GLN A 76 -11.70 -12.47 -2.22
N ILE A 77 -11.33 -12.87 -1.00
CA ILE A 77 -12.29 -13.20 0.07
C ILE A 77 -13.17 -11.99 0.39
N MET A 78 -12.56 -10.82 0.59
CA MET A 78 -13.34 -9.61 0.89
C MET A 78 -14.27 -9.23 -0.27
N LYS A 79 -13.86 -9.49 -1.52
CA LYS A 79 -14.72 -9.29 -2.69
C LYS A 79 -15.87 -10.28 -2.76
N SER A 80 -15.63 -11.57 -2.51
CA SER A 80 -16.71 -12.58 -2.51
C SER A 80 -17.75 -12.27 -1.44
N ASP A 81 -17.31 -11.86 -0.24
CA ASP A 81 -18.20 -11.49 0.86
C ASP A 81 -19.07 -10.25 0.54
N PHE A 82 -18.59 -9.38 -0.34
CA PHE A 82 -19.35 -8.22 -0.83
C PHE A 82 -20.30 -8.60 -1.97
N ILE A 83 -19.87 -9.45 -2.90
CA ILE A 83 -20.69 -9.89 -4.04
C ILE A 83 -21.85 -10.78 -3.58
N GLU A 84 -21.63 -11.69 -2.62
CA GLU A 84 -22.70 -12.52 -2.06
C GLU A 84 -23.79 -11.70 -1.35
N LYS A 85 -23.50 -10.46 -0.95
CA LYS A 85 -24.50 -9.57 -0.34
C LYS A 85 -25.43 -8.89 -1.34
N ASP A 86 -24.98 -8.67 -2.57
CA ASP A 86 -25.77 -7.99 -3.61
C ASP A 86 -26.68 -8.97 -4.39
N GLU A 87 -26.52 -10.29 -4.23
CA GLU A 87 -27.38 -11.30 -4.87
C GLU A 87 -28.63 -11.70 -4.06
N PHE A 88 -28.79 -11.16 -2.83
CA PHE A 88 -29.91 -11.49 -1.94
C PHE A 88 -30.75 -10.27 -1.48
N ASP A 89 -30.49 -9.07 -2.02
CA ASP A 89 -31.29 -7.84 -1.76
C ASP A 89 -32.22 -7.47 -2.94
#